data_AF-A0A140KAN1-F1
#
_entry.id   AF-A0A140KAN1-F1
#
_cell.length_a   1.000
_cell.length_b   1.000
_cell.length_c   1.000
_cell.angle_alpha   90.00
_cell.angle_beta   90.00
_cell.angle_gamma   90.00
#
_symmetry.space_group_name_H-M   'P 1'
#
loop_
_entity.id
_entity.type
_entity.pdbx_description
1 polymer ?
#
loop_
_entity_poly.entity_id
_entity_poly.type
_entity_poly.pdbx_seq_one_letter_code
_entity_poly.pdbx_strand_id
1 'polypeptide(L)' 'MNTNTSKSWWQQYREAVRRSRLYQELLMLLHGQQDTAQRLINFEKSKNPGHLESWYLDKVIYDLRKEA' A
#
# COMPACT_ATOMS: atom_id res chain seq x y z
N MET A 1 26.32 19.49 8.67
CA MET A 1 25.58 19.23 7.41
C MET A 1 25.60 17.73 7.15
N ASN A 2 24.46 17.20 6.75
CA ASN A 2 24.02 15.83 6.99
C ASN A 2 24.50 14.88 5.89
N THR A 3 25.28 13.87 6.24
CA THR A 3 25.69 12.79 5.32
C THR A 3 24.76 11.59 5.49
N ASN A 4 23.65 11.54 4.73
CA ASN A 4 22.90 10.29 4.58
C ASN A 4 22.19 10.18 3.22
N THR A 5 22.96 10.32 2.13
CA THR A 5 22.42 10.39 0.76
C THR A 5 22.63 9.11 -0.06
N SER A 6 23.11 8.01 0.54
CA SER A 6 23.30 6.72 -0.17
C SER A 6 22.26 5.65 0.13
N LYS A 7 21.48 5.76 1.22
CA LYS A 7 20.45 4.75 1.57
C LYS A 7 19.09 4.97 0.89
N SER A 8 18.91 6.13 0.24
CA SER A 8 17.60 6.64 -0.19
C SER A 8 17.08 6.03 -1.51
N TRP A 9 17.93 5.78 -2.50
CA TRP A 9 17.49 5.37 -3.85
C TRP A 9 16.90 3.95 -3.88
N TRP A 10 17.56 2.99 -3.24
CA TRP A 10 17.09 1.60 -3.22
C TRP A 10 15.89 1.36 -2.30
N GLN A 11 15.75 2.16 -1.23
CA GLN A 11 14.58 2.10 -0.37
C GLN A 11 13.34 2.62 -1.09
N GLN A 12 13.44 3.77 -1.77
CA GLN A 12 12.32 4.30 -2.55
C GLN A 12 11.92 3.36 -3.69
N TYR A 13 12.90 2.78 -4.40
CA TYR A 13 12.63 1.80 -5.44
C TYR A 13 11.94 0.54 -4.89
N ARG A 14 12.42 0.01 -3.78
CA ARG A 14 11.81 -1.16 -3.13
C ARG A 14 10.37 -0.88 -2.71
N GLU A 15 10.09 0.30 -2.15
CA GLU A 15 8.73 0.69 -1.79
C GLU A 15 7.83 0.86 -3.02
N ALA A 16 8.32 1.42 -4.12
CA ALA A 16 7.55 1.54 -5.36
C ALA A 16 7.19 0.16 -5.96
N VAL A 17 8.15 -0.77 -5.99
CA VAL A 17 7.92 -2.15 -6.45
C VAL A 17 6.93 -2.87 -5.54
N ARG A 18 7.11 -2.74 -4.21
CA ARG A 18 6.20 -3.35 -3.22
C ARG A 18 4.78 -2.81 -3.38
N ARG A 19 4.63 -1.49 -3.47
CA ARG A 19 3.33 -0.85 -3.69
C ARG A 19 2.65 -1.36 -4.95
N SER A 20 3.37 -1.42 -6.07
CA SER A 20 2.81 -1.89 -7.34
C SER A 20 2.28 -3.32 -7.22
N ARG A 21 3.05 -4.20 -6.57
CA ARG A 21 2.66 -5.60 -6.36
C ARG A 21 1.41 -5.71 -5.47
N LEU A 22 1.39 -5.01 -4.33
CA LEU A 22 0.26 -5.04 -3.41
C LEU A 22 -1.00 -4.45 -4.06
N TYR A 23 -0.86 -3.38 -4.84
CA TYR A 23 -2.01 -2.80 -5.55
C TYR A 23 -2.58 -3.77 -6.58
N GLN A 24 -1.75 -4.47 -7.34
CA GLN A 24 -2.22 -5.51 -8.26
C GLN A 24 -2.93 -6.65 -7.52
N GLU A 25 -2.38 -7.10 -6.40
CA GLU A 25 -2.99 -8.14 -5.57
C GLU A 25 -4.35 -7.71 -5.02
N LEU A 26 -4.46 -6.49 -4.52
CA LEU A 26 -5.72 -5.90 -4.07
C LEU A 26 -6.76 -5.88 -5.20
N LEU A 27 -6.37 -5.48 -6.40
CA LEU A 27 -7.28 -5.52 -7.55
C LEU A 27 -7.70 -6.93 -7.93
N MET A 28 -6.82 -7.94 -7.82
CA MET A 28 -7.20 -9.32 -8.05
C MET A 28 -8.24 -9.82 -7.04
N LEU A 29 -8.08 -9.47 -5.76
CA LEU A 29 -9.05 -9.80 -4.71
C LEU A 29 -10.40 -9.10 -4.91
N LEU A 30 -10.38 -7.88 -5.47
CA LEU A 30 -11.57 -7.09 -5.74
C LEU A 30 -12.11 -7.26 -7.19
N HIS A 31 -11.68 -8.30 -7.90
CA HIS A 31 -12.11 -8.57 -9.28
C HIS A 31 -11.96 -7.38 -10.24
N GLY A 32 -10.92 -6.58 -10.06
CA GLY A 32 -10.61 -5.40 -10.88
C GLY A 32 -11.33 -4.11 -10.46
N GLN A 33 -12.09 -4.10 -9.35
CA GLN A 33 -12.80 -2.91 -8.89
C GLN A 33 -11.85 -1.86 -8.27
N GLN A 34 -11.32 -0.99 -9.12
CA GLN A 34 -10.39 0.08 -8.73
C GLN A 34 -11.03 1.11 -7.77
N ASP A 35 -12.29 1.51 -8.01
CA ASP A 35 -13.01 2.43 -7.13
C ASP A 35 -13.16 1.88 -5.71
N THR A 36 -13.48 0.58 -5.59
CA THR A 36 -13.58 -0.12 -4.31
C THR A 36 -12.23 -0.16 -3.61
N ALA A 37 -11.15 -0.49 -4.35
CA ALA A 37 -9.79 -0.49 -3.82
C ALA A 37 -9.41 0.89 -3.24
N GLN A 38 -9.67 1.97 -3.99
CA GLN A 38 -9.35 3.33 -3.55
C GLN A 38 -10.16 3.74 -2.32
N ARG A 39 -11.44 3.37 -2.26
CA ARG A 39 -12.29 3.64 -1.09
C ARG A 39 -11.76 2.95 0.17
N LEU A 40 -11.37 1.68 0.08
CA LEU A 40 -10.81 0.93 1.21
C LEU A 40 -9.48 1.53 1.68
N ILE A 41 -8.59 1.89 0.75
CA ILE A 41 -7.33 2.55 1.08
C ILE A 41 -7.59 3.89 1.77
N ASN A 42 -8.51 4.70 1.26
CA ASN A 42 -8.84 6.00 1.85
C ASN A 42 -9.48 5.87 3.23
N PHE A 43 -10.28 4.83 3.45
CA PHE A 43 -10.87 4.52 4.74
C PHE A 43 -9.81 4.13 5.77
N GLU A 44 -8.83 3.30 5.40
CA GLU A 44 -7.72 2.98 6.31
C GLU A 44 -6.80 4.18 6.56
N LYS A 45 -6.60 5.04 5.54
CA LYS A 45 -5.86 6.31 5.68
C LYS A 45 -6.54 7.27 6.65
N SER A 46 -7.88 7.33 6.68
CA SER A 46 -8.60 8.21 7.60
C SER A 46 -8.54 7.71 9.06
N LYS A 47 -8.48 6.39 9.25
CA LYS A 47 -8.35 5.76 10.57
C LYS A 47 -6.93 5.80 11.14
N ASN A 48 -5.93 5.54 10.30
CA ASN A 48 -4.53 5.38 10.71
C ASN A 48 -3.62 6.32 9.90
N PRO A 49 -3.70 7.65 10.10
CA PRO A 49 -2.89 8.58 9.33
C PRO A 49 -1.39 8.45 9.66
N GLY A 50 -0.52 8.72 8.68
CA GLY A 50 0.93 8.79 8.88
C GLY A 50 1.72 7.54 8.51
N HIS A 51 1.07 6.48 8.02
CA HIS A 51 1.75 5.30 7.48
C HIS A 51 2.10 5.43 5.99
N LEU A 52 3.00 4.56 5.55
CA LEU A 52 3.38 4.42 4.14
C LEU A 52 2.25 3.83 3.31
N GLU A 53 2.23 4.14 2.01
CA GLU A 53 1.21 3.61 1.09
C GLU A 53 1.17 2.07 1.05
N SER A 54 2.34 1.44 1.10
CA SER A 54 2.49 -0.02 1.18
C SER A 54 1.81 -0.60 2.43
N TRP A 55 1.81 0.11 3.56
CA TRP A 55 1.16 -0.33 4.79
C TRP A 55 -0.36 -0.37 4.64
N TYR A 56 -0.97 0.66 4.05
CA TYR A 56 -2.43 0.66 3.84
C TYR A 56 -2.86 -0.44 2.88
N LEU A 57 -2.08 -0.70 1.83
CA LEU A 57 -2.35 -1.80 0.90
C LEU A 57 -2.27 -3.16 1.61
N ASP A 58 -1.21 -3.39 2.39
CA ASP A 58 -1.03 -4.62 3.19
C ASP A 58 -2.20 -4.81 4.16
N LYS A 59 -2.61 -3.73 4.84
CA LYS A 59 -3.72 -3.73 5.79
C LYS A 59 -5.05 -4.08 5.12
N VAL A 60 -5.39 -3.43 4.01
CA VAL A 60 -6.63 -3.71 3.27
C VAL A 60 -6.63 -5.15 2.74
N ILE A 61 -5.51 -5.62 2.19
CA ILE A 61 -5.38 -7.02 1.71
C ILE A 61 -5.58 -8.01 2.86
N TYR A 62 -4.97 -7.75 4.02
CA TYR A 62 -5.14 -8.57 5.21
C TYR A 62 -6.60 -8.65 5.65
N ASP A 63 -7.30 -7.51 5.70
CA ASP A 63 -8.70 -7.45 6.10
C ASP A 63 -9.60 -8.16 5.09
N LEU A 64 -9.38 -7.97 3.78
CA LEU A 64 -10.11 -8.69 2.72
C LEU A 64 -9.90 -10.20 2.78
N ARG A 65 -8.67 -10.67 3.04
CA ARG A 65 -8.37 -12.11 3.18
C ARG A 65 -8.98 -12.72 4.44
N LYS A 66 -9.29 -11.90 5.44
CA LYS A 66 -9.93 -12.34 6.68
C LYS A 66 -11.45 -12.42 6.55
N GLU A 67 -12.04 -11.58 5.69
CA GLU A 67 -13.48 -11.54 5.41
C GLU A 67 -13.93 -12.49 4.30
N ALA A 68 -13.00 -12.97 3.47
CA ALA A 68 -13.22 -13.99 2.43
C ALA A 68 -13.28 -15.41 3.01
#